data_AF-A0A2N6F2S2-F1
#
_entry.id   AF-A0A2N6F2S2-F1
#
_cell.length_a   1.000
_cell.length_b   1.000
_cell.length_c   1.000
_cell.angle_alpha   90.00
_cell.angle_beta   90.00
_cell.angle_gamma   90.00
#
_symmetry.space_group_name_H-M   'P 1'
#
loop_
_entity.id
_entity.type
_entity.pdbx_description
1 polymer ?
#
loop_
_entity_poly.entity_id
_entity_poly.type
_entity_poly.pdbx_seq_one_letter_code
_entity_poly.pdbx_strand_id
1 'polypeptide(L)'
;MDISTFTIHDLDSEIAVDHRCSTLLKQFHRSLLQEQIDPLEAGQLALGADYFVREFVVGECQENLFEINPVRVRQFAGHWYIIKTLEPNLKELTGILQGVAVFYAYLFQQGWLDEKKHQKIKTYTTDIDFYRQRIDTFWDISGDDGYSNWCQKCPLPQIQDV
;
A
#
# COMPACT_ATOMS: atom_id res chain seq x y z
N MET A 1 4.34 13.13 16.58
CA MET A 1 3.69 13.50 15.31
C MET A 1 2.20 13.52 15.58
N ASP A 2 1.46 14.48 15.03
CA ASP A 2 -0.01 14.50 15.14
C ASP A 2 -0.61 13.74 13.95
N ILE A 3 -1.14 12.55 14.19
CA ILE A 3 -1.68 11.66 13.16
C ILE A 3 -2.99 12.18 12.56
N SER A 4 -3.72 13.06 13.27
CA SER A 4 -4.98 13.64 12.77
C SER A 4 -4.76 14.57 11.57
N THR A 5 -3.54 15.08 11.41
CA THR A 5 -3.14 15.87 10.24
C THR A 5 -3.03 15.03 8.95
N PHE A 6 -3.26 13.72 9.02
CA PHE A 6 -3.29 12.83 7.85
C PHE A 6 -4.71 12.47 7.41
N THR A 7 -5.74 13.08 8.00
CA THR A 7 -7.13 12.86 7.62
C THR A 7 -7.52 13.74 6.43
N ILE A 8 -8.21 13.14 5.46
CA ILE A 8 -8.64 13.76 4.22
C ILE A 8 -10.14 14.05 4.33
N HIS A 9 -10.52 15.29 4.05
CA HIS A 9 -11.90 15.79 4.12
C HIS A 9 -12.34 16.49 2.82
N ASP A 10 -11.38 17.04 2.08
CA ASP A 10 -11.53 17.78 0.84
C ASP A 10 -10.22 17.74 0.03
N LEU A 11 -10.26 18.33 -1.17
CA LEU A 11 -9.10 18.38 -2.08
C LEU A 11 -7.87 19.09 -1.47
N ASP A 12 -8.08 20.18 -0.72
CA ASP A 12 -6.96 20.93 -0.11
C ASP A 12 -6.27 20.09 0.97
N SER A 13 -7.05 19.36 1.77
CA SER A 13 -6.54 18.42 2.75
C SER A 13 -5.83 17.25 2.09
N GLU A 14 -6.30 16.73 0.94
CA GLU A 14 -5.63 15.68 0.18
C GLU A 14 -4.22 16.12 -0.27
N ILE A 15 -4.11 17.32 -0.85
CA ILE A 15 -2.82 17.90 -1.26
C ILE A 15 -1.89 18.08 -0.04
N ALA A 16 -2.43 18.56 1.08
CA ALA A 16 -1.65 18.72 2.30
C ALA A 16 -1.17 17.37 2.86
N VAL A 17 -2.01 16.33 2.81
CA VAL A 17 -1.67 14.97 3.24
C VAL A 17 -0.60 14.37 2.32
N ASP A 18 -0.69 14.53 1.00
CA ASP A 18 0.32 14.07 0.05
C ASP A 18 1.73 14.64 0.38
N HIS A 19 1.82 15.94 0.63
CA HIS A 19 3.07 16.58 1.04
C HIS A 19 3.62 16.06 2.37
N ARG A 20 2.74 15.78 3.34
CA ARG A 20 3.12 15.18 4.62
C ARG A 20 3.61 13.75 4.43
N CYS A 21 2.95 12.95 3.60
CA CYS A 21 3.39 11.61 3.22
C CYS A 21 4.77 11.63 2.57
N SER A 22 5.00 12.52 1.60
CA SER A 22 6.33 12.69 0.97
C SER A 22 7.42 13.02 2.00
N THR A 23 7.11 13.87 2.97
CA THR A 23 8.05 14.22 4.04
C THR A 23 8.34 13.03 4.96
N LEU A 24 7.30 12.28 5.35
CA LEU A 24 7.42 11.08 6.18
C LEU A 24 8.24 9.99 5.46
N LEU A 25 8.02 9.76 4.17
CA LEU A 25 8.76 8.79 3.38
C LEU A 25 10.23 9.15 3.21
N LYS A 26 10.57 10.44 3.13
CA LYS A 26 11.97 10.90 3.18
C LYS A 26 12.62 10.63 4.54
N GLN A 27 11.87 10.77 5.64
CA GLN A 27 12.35 10.44 6.98
C GLN A 27 12.59 8.93 7.12
N PHE A 28 11.67 8.11 6.60
CA PHE A 28 11.81 6.66 6.53
C PHE A 28 13.05 6.26 5.71
N HIS A 29 13.23 6.80 4.51
CA HIS A 29 14.42 6.52 3.70
C HIS A 29 15.72 6.90 4.45
N ARG A 30 15.71 8.03 5.18
CA ARG A 30 16.85 8.43 6.00
C ARG A 30 17.12 7.45 7.14
N SER A 31 16.09 6.89 7.78
CA SER A 31 16.29 5.90 8.85
C SER A 31 16.91 4.61 8.32
N LEU A 32 16.51 4.15 7.13
CA LEU A 32 17.13 2.98 6.48
C LEU A 32 18.63 3.19 6.25
N LEU A 33 19.03 4.37 5.77
CA LEU A 33 20.46 4.69 5.58
C LEU A 33 21.22 4.78 6.91
N GLN A 34 20.58 5.27 7.97
CA GLN A 34 21.18 5.31 9.32
C GLN A 34 21.37 3.90 9.90
N GLU A 35 20.50 2.97 9.54
CA GLU A 35 20.60 1.54 9.85
C GLU A 35 21.60 0.79 8.96
N GLN A 36 22.32 1.50 8.08
CA GLN A 36 23.32 0.94 7.16
C GLN A 36 22.74 -0.03 6.13
N ILE A 37 21.45 0.08 5.81
CA ILE A 37 20.88 -0.60 4.64
C ILE A 37 21.55 -0.03 3.38
N ASP A 38 21.82 -0.92 2.42
CA ASP A 38 22.42 -0.52 1.14
C ASP A 38 21.58 0.58 0.46
N PRO A 39 22.19 1.65 -0.10
CA PRO A 39 21.43 2.76 -0.68
C PRO A 39 20.47 2.36 -1.80
N LEU A 40 20.81 1.36 -2.61
CA LEU A 40 19.94 0.87 -3.67
C LEU A 40 18.73 0.14 -3.07
N GLU A 41 18.98 -0.72 -2.08
CA GLU A 41 17.92 -1.42 -1.35
C GLU A 41 17.01 -0.43 -0.60
N ALA A 42 17.59 0.54 0.11
CA ALA A 42 16.84 1.57 0.82
C ALA A 42 15.95 2.37 -0.13
N GLY A 43 16.46 2.70 -1.32
CA GLY A 43 15.69 3.35 -2.38
C GLY A 43 14.52 2.50 -2.87
N GLN A 44 14.73 1.20 -3.07
CA GLN A 44 13.67 0.26 -3.49
C GLN A 44 12.58 0.12 -2.42
N LEU A 45 12.96 0.00 -1.15
CA LEU A 45 12.02 -0.08 -0.03
C LEU A 45 11.18 1.19 0.10
N ALA A 46 11.83 2.36 0.00
CA ALA A 46 11.15 3.65 0.04
C ALA A 46 10.20 3.84 -1.15
N LEU A 47 10.60 3.42 -2.36
CA LEU A 47 9.76 3.48 -3.55
C LEU A 47 8.52 2.60 -3.43
N GLY A 48 8.67 1.37 -2.93
CA GLY A 48 7.54 0.47 -2.70
C GLY A 48 6.54 1.04 -1.68
N ALA A 49 7.05 1.63 -0.60
CA ALA A 49 6.22 2.30 0.40
C ALA A 49 5.53 3.55 -0.17
N ASP A 50 6.24 4.38 -0.93
CA ASP A 50 5.70 5.59 -1.58
C ASP A 50 4.55 5.24 -2.51
N TYR A 51 4.74 4.24 -3.37
CA TYR A 51 3.73 3.79 -4.31
C TYR A 51 2.45 3.30 -3.61
N PHE A 52 2.58 2.50 -2.55
CA PHE A 52 1.40 2.07 -1.78
C PHE A 52 0.72 3.24 -1.04
N VAL A 53 1.49 4.10 -0.38
CA VAL A 53 0.93 5.14 0.48
C VAL A 53 0.30 6.27 -0.34
N ARG A 54 1.02 6.81 -1.31
CA ARG A 54 0.59 8.03 -2.00
C ARG A 54 -0.39 7.72 -3.12
N GLU A 55 -0.09 6.73 -3.95
CA GLU A 55 -0.99 6.40 -5.06
C GLU A 55 -2.25 5.68 -4.57
N PHE A 56 -2.10 4.68 -3.68
CA PHE A 56 -3.25 3.87 -3.30
C PHE A 56 -3.97 4.35 -2.02
N VAL A 57 -3.26 4.52 -0.90
CA VAL A 57 -3.92 4.90 0.37
C VAL A 57 -4.46 6.32 0.32
N VAL A 58 -3.67 7.28 -0.15
CA VAL A 58 -4.09 8.69 -0.26
C VAL A 58 -4.90 8.91 -1.53
N GLY A 59 -4.32 8.64 -2.71
CA GLY A 59 -4.96 9.00 -3.98
C GLY A 59 -6.23 8.21 -4.29
N GLU A 60 -6.28 6.92 -3.96
CA GLU A 60 -7.40 6.05 -4.38
C GLU A 60 -8.34 5.69 -3.22
N CYS A 61 -7.84 5.59 -1.99
CA CYS A 61 -8.68 5.29 -0.84
C CYS A 61 -9.10 6.55 -0.07
N GLN A 62 -8.38 7.67 -0.22
CA GLN A 62 -8.57 8.89 0.57
C GLN A 62 -8.55 8.62 2.09
N GLU A 63 -7.67 7.70 2.52
CA GLU A 63 -7.56 7.28 3.91
C GLU A 63 -6.33 7.83 4.62
N ASN A 64 -6.45 7.95 5.94
CA ASN A 64 -5.32 8.26 6.81
C ASN A 64 -4.42 7.02 6.96
N LEU A 65 -3.14 7.12 6.54
CA LEU A 65 -2.18 6.01 6.53
C LEU A 65 -1.94 5.36 7.92
N PHE A 66 -2.19 6.08 9.02
CA PHE A 66 -2.04 5.55 10.38
C PHE A 66 -3.28 4.79 10.87
N GLU A 67 -4.43 5.09 10.27
CA GLU A 67 -5.73 4.51 10.62
C GLU A 67 -6.22 3.51 9.58
N ILE A 68 -5.39 3.18 8.57
CA ILE A 68 -5.78 2.26 7.50
C ILE A 68 -6.31 0.94 8.03
N ASN A 69 -7.33 0.43 7.33
CA ASN A 69 -7.71 -0.96 7.52
C ASN A 69 -6.64 -1.86 6.88
N PRO A 70 -6.05 -2.84 7.58
CA PRO A 70 -5.04 -3.73 7.00
C PRO A 70 -5.47 -4.39 5.69
N VAL A 71 -6.78 -4.62 5.48
CA VAL A 71 -7.31 -5.19 4.22
C VAL A 71 -6.90 -4.38 2.97
N ARG A 72 -6.57 -3.10 3.12
CA ARG A 72 -6.05 -2.23 2.05
C ARG A 72 -4.80 -2.83 1.39
N VAL A 73 -3.95 -3.53 2.12
CA VAL A 73 -2.79 -4.24 1.53
C VAL A 73 -3.23 -5.30 0.52
N ARG A 74 -4.28 -6.07 0.84
CA ARG A 74 -4.80 -7.10 -0.07
C ARG A 74 -5.51 -6.48 -1.27
N GLN A 75 -6.23 -5.38 -1.06
CA GLN A 75 -6.92 -4.67 -2.14
C GLN A 75 -5.94 -4.01 -3.09
N PHE A 76 -4.87 -3.42 -2.56
CA PHE A 76 -3.76 -2.91 -3.34
C PHE A 76 -3.16 -4.01 -4.22
N ALA A 77 -2.60 -5.04 -3.60
CA ALA A 77 -1.79 -6.03 -4.31
C ALA A 77 -2.60 -7.08 -5.07
N GLY A 78 -3.81 -7.40 -4.59
CA GLY A 78 -4.70 -8.40 -5.18
C GLY A 78 -5.77 -7.84 -6.11
N HIS A 79 -5.84 -6.52 -6.30
CA HIS A 79 -6.80 -5.92 -7.23
C HIS A 79 -6.22 -4.67 -7.89
N TRP A 80 -5.96 -3.61 -7.13
CA TRP A 80 -5.65 -2.29 -7.68
C TRP A 80 -4.38 -2.29 -8.54
N TYR A 81 -3.29 -2.86 -8.03
CA TYR A 81 -2.03 -3.01 -8.78
C TYR A 81 -2.24 -3.78 -10.08
N ILE A 82 -3.02 -4.87 -10.03
CA ILE A 82 -3.24 -5.75 -11.18
C ILE A 82 -3.96 -5.01 -12.32
N ILE A 83 -4.93 -4.15 -11.98
CA ILE A 83 -5.69 -3.40 -13.00
C ILE A 83 -4.99 -2.11 -13.46
N LYS A 84 -4.10 -1.53 -12.64
CA LYS A 84 -3.38 -0.28 -12.95
C LYS A 84 -2.04 -0.52 -13.65
N THR A 85 -1.50 -1.73 -13.58
CA THR A 85 -0.25 -2.11 -14.22
C THR A 85 -0.53 -2.84 -15.54
N LEU A 86 0.18 -2.51 -16.61
CA LEU A 86 -0.01 -3.13 -17.93
C LEU A 86 0.37 -4.62 -17.93
N GLU A 87 1.48 -4.94 -17.25
CA GLU A 87 2.02 -6.30 -17.14
C GLU A 87 2.28 -6.63 -15.65
N PRO A 88 1.21 -6.84 -14.86
CA PRO A 88 1.36 -7.14 -13.43
C PRO A 88 2.16 -8.41 -13.24
N ASN A 89 3.21 -8.34 -12.44
CA ASN A 89 4.11 -9.45 -12.20
C ASN A 89 4.47 -9.60 -10.72
N LEU A 90 4.66 -10.84 -10.30
CA LEU A 90 4.87 -11.16 -8.89
C LEU A 90 6.18 -10.56 -8.35
N LYS A 91 7.23 -10.48 -9.17
CA LYS A 91 8.55 -9.99 -8.74
C LYS A 91 8.48 -8.53 -8.31
N GLU A 92 7.94 -7.67 -9.17
CA GLU A 92 7.73 -6.26 -8.84
C GLU A 92 6.81 -6.09 -7.64
N LEU A 93 5.67 -6.80 -7.64
CA LEU A 93 4.70 -6.72 -6.54
C LEU A 93 5.32 -7.10 -5.19
N THR A 94 6.13 -8.16 -5.14
CA THR A 94 6.81 -8.57 -3.90
C THR A 94 7.81 -7.52 -3.40
N GLY A 95 8.52 -6.83 -4.31
CA GLY A 95 9.41 -5.72 -3.94
C GLY A 95 8.64 -4.55 -3.34
N ILE A 96 7.49 -4.20 -3.92
CA ILE A 96 6.60 -3.17 -3.38
C ILE A 96 6.12 -3.56 -1.98
N LEU A 97 5.60 -4.79 -1.82
CA LEU A 97 5.09 -5.30 -0.55
C LEU A 97 6.16 -5.39 0.55
N GLN A 98 7.42 -5.66 0.18
CA GLN A 98 8.54 -5.59 1.11
C GLN A 98 8.74 -4.15 1.61
N GLY A 99 8.72 -3.16 0.72
CA GLY A 99 8.76 -1.75 1.09
C GLY A 99 7.63 -1.36 2.04
N VAL A 100 6.40 -1.79 1.75
CA VAL A 100 5.23 -1.59 2.63
C VAL A 100 5.44 -2.21 4.00
N ALA A 101 5.92 -3.46 4.06
CA ALA A 101 6.13 -4.16 5.32
C ALA A 101 7.16 -3.42 6.21
N VAL A 102 8.28 -3.01 5.63
CA VAL A 102 9.35 -2.30 6.34
C VAL A 102 8.89 -0.91 6.77
N PHE A 103 8.13 -0.21 5.94
CA PHE A 103 7.57 1.10 6.29
C PHE A 103 6.59 1.02 7.47
N TYR A 104 5.64 0.09 7.47
CA TYR A 104 4.72 -0.04 8.61
C TYR A 104 5.41 -0.58 9.86
N ALA A 105 6.49 -1.35 9.73
CA ALA A 105 7.36 -1.70 10.86
C ALA A 105 8.05 -0.45 11.44
N TYR A 106 8.54 0.44 10.58
CA TYR A 106 9.09 1.74 11.00
C TYR A 106 8.03 2.57 11.76
N LEU A 107 6.80 2.71 11.24
CA LEU A 107 5.74 3.46 11.94
C LEU A 107 5.39 2.85 13.30
N PHE A 108 5.39 1.52 13.40
CA PHE A 108 5.20 0.81 14.67
C PHE A 108 6.33 1.13 15.67
N GLN A 109 7.59 1.09 15.24
CA GLN A 109 8.73 1.44 16.08
C GLN A 109 8.68 2.90 16.58
N GLN A 110 8.11 3.81 15.80
CA GLN A 110 7.88 5.20 16.21
C GLN A 110 6.69 5.38 17.17
N GLY A 111 5.91 4.32 17.43
CA GLY A 111 4.73 4.34 18.29
C GLY A 111 3.49 4.96 17.63
N TRP A 112 3.44 5.03 16.29
CA TRP A 112 2.32 5.63 15.54
C TRP A 112 1.33 4.59 15.00
N LEU A 113 1.56 3.32 15.28
CA LEU A 113 0.76 2.20 14.80
C LEU A 113 0.52 1.21 15.95
N ASP A 114 -0.68 0.67 16.06
CA ASP A 114 -0.98 -0.37 17.04
C ASP A 114 -0.41 -1.74 16.59
N GLU A 115 -0.05 -2.57 17.58
CA GLU A 115 0.58 -3.88 17.32
C GLU A 115 -0.32 -4.80 16.49
N LYS A 116 -1.63 -4.80 16.75
CA LYS A 116 -2.59 -5.67 16.05
C LYS A 116 -2.66 -5.32 14.56
N LYS A 117 -2.67 -4.02 14.24
CA LYS A 117 -2.65 -3.51 12.86
C LYS A 117 -1.31 -3.81 12.18
N HIS A 118 -0.19 -3.56 12.87
CA HIS A 118 1.15 -3.90 12.38
C HIS A 118 1.25 -5.39 11.99
N GLN A 119 0.84 -6.30 12.87
CA GLN A 119 0.92 -7.74 12.60
C GLN A 119 0.04 -8.15 11.41
N LYS A 120 -1.17 -7.60 11.29
CA LYS A 120 -2.04 -7.88 10.15
C LYS A 120 -1.46 -7.39 8.82
N ILE A 121 -0.93 -6.16 8.81
CA ILE A 121 -0.26 -5.60 7.62
C ILE A 121 0.91 -6.50 7.23
N LYS A 122 1.76 -6.87 8.20
CA LYS A 122 2.88 -7.77 7.98
C LYS A 122 2.45 -9.13 7.42
N THR A 123 1.37 -9.73 7.95
CA THR A 123 0.83 -10.99 7.41
C THR A 123 0.38 -10.84 5.97
N TYR A 124 -0.31 -9.74 5.64
CA TYR A 124 -0.82 -9.54 4.29
C TYR A 124 0.27 -9.19 3.29
N THR A 125 1.33 -8.48 3.67
CA THR A 125 2.46 -8.22 2.75
C THR A 125 3.22 -9.49 2.37
N THR A 126 3.10 -10.56 3.15
CA THR A 126 3.76 -11.85 2.88
C THR A 126 2.83 -12.94 2.33
N ASP A 127 1.57 -12.63 2.00
CA ASP A 127 0.65 -13.62 1.42
C ASP A 127 0.87 -13.78 -0.10
N ILE A 128 2.06 -14.25 -0.46
CA ILE A 128 2.55 -14.27 -1.84
C ILE A 128 1.74 -15.22 -2.72
N ASP A 129 1.28 -16.34 -2.17
CA ASP A 129 0.48 -17.31 -2.92
C ASP A 129 -0.90 -16.74 -3.28
N PHE A 130 -1.51 -15.98 -2.38
CA PHE A 130 -2.74 -15.24 -2.70
C PHE A 130 -2.52 -14.27 -3.86
N TYR A 131 -1.45 -13.48 -3.84
CA TYR A 131 -1.18 -12.52 -4.93
C TYR A 131 -0.85 -13.18 -6.26
N ARG A 132 -0.08 -14.28 -6.24
CA ARG A 132 0.19 -15.09 -7.42
C ARG A 132 -1.12 -15.58 -8.04
N GLN A 133 -1.99 -16.19 -7.23
CA GLN A 133 -3.29 -16.67 -7.69
C GLN A 133 -4.14 -15.53 -8.27
N ARG A 134 -4.11 -14.33 -7.68
CA ARG A 134 -4.86 -13.17 -8.19
C ARG A 134 -4.37 -12.72 -9.57
N ILE A 135 -3.06 -12.70 -9.80
CA ILE A 135 -2.46 -12.38 -11.10
C ILE A 135 -2.79 -13.47 -12.12
N ASP A 136 -2.58 -14.74 -11.78
CA ASP A 136 -2.84 -15.87 -12.70
C ASP A 136 -4.31 -15.88 -13.13
N THR A 137 -5.23 -15.76 -12.17
CA THR A 137 -6.67 -15.73 -12.46
C THR A 137 -7.15 -14.45 -13.16
N PHE A 138 -6.34 -13.39 -13.19
CA PHE A 138 -6.62 -12.20 -14.00
C PHE A 138 -6.32 -12.47 -15.48
N TRP A 139 -5.20 -13.12 -15.77
CA TRP A 139 -4.84 -13.52 -17.14
C TRP A 139 -5.78 -14.59 -17.72
N ASP A 140 -6.34 -15.44 -16.87
CA ASP A 140 -7.30 -16.49 -17.26
C ASP A 140 -8.76 -16.00 -17.37
N ILE A 141 -9.02 -14.69 -17.20
CA ILE A 141 -10.38 -14.14 -17.32
C ILE A 141 -10.94 -14.44 -18.72
N SER A 142 -12.12 -15.05 -18.73
CA SER A 142 -12.87 -15.37 -19.94
C SER A 142 -14.38 -15.30 -19.67
N GLY A 143 -15.15 -15.10 -20.74
CA GLY A 143 -16.61 -14.95 -20.67
C GLY A 143 -17.08 -13.58 -20.14
N ASP A 144 -18.39 -13.35 -20.25
CA ASP A 144 -19.00 -12.03 -19.99
C ASP A 144 -18.93 -11.61 -18.50
N ASP A 145 -18.97 -12.57 -17.58
CA ASP A 145 -18.96 -12.33 -16.12
C ASP A 145 -17.58 -12.51 -15.47
N GLY A 146 -16.57 -12.93 -16.24
CA GLY A 146 -15.26 -13.34 -15.70
C GLY A 146 -14.57 -12.23 -14.89
N TYR A 147 -14.58 -11.02 -15.42
CA TYR A 147 -13.98 -9.85 -14.77
C TYR A 147 -14.74 -9.44 -13.50
N SER A 148 -16.08 -9.37 -13.56
CA SER A 148 -16.92 -9.03 -12.41
C SER A 148 -16.72 -10.02 -11.24
N ASN A 149 -16.72 -11.32 -11.55
CA ASN A 149 -16.45 -12.38 -10.57
C ASN A 149 -15.04 -12.28 -9.98
N TRP A 150 -14.04 -11.91 -10.79
CA TRP A 150 -12.69 -11.68 -10.31
C TRP A 150 -12.61 -10.46 -9.37
N CYS A 151 -13.33 -9.37 -9.66
CA CYS A 151 -13.38 -8.18 -8.80
C CYS A 151 -14.01 -8.47 -7.43
N GLN A 152 -15.08 -9.26 -7.39
CA GLN A 152 -15.81 -9.58 -6.14
C GLN A 152 -14.98 -10.40 -5.13
N LYS A 153 -13.94 -11.11 -5.58
CA LYS A 153 -13.04 -11.87 -4.69
C LYS A 153 -12.11 -10.98 -3.86
N CYS A 154 -11.86 -9.74 -4.29
CA CYS A 154 -11.07 -8.76 -3.56
C CYS A 154 -11.60 -7.35 -3.88
N PRO A 155 -12.78 -6.96 -3.37
CA PRO A 155 -13.44 -5.72 -3.78
C PRO A 155 -12.63 -4.51 -3.32
N LEU A 156 -12.50 -3.48 -4.17
CA LEU A 156 -11.90 -2.20 -3.78
C LEU A 156 -12.80 -1.43 -2.80
N PRO A 157 -12.26 -0.47 -2.02
CA PRO A 157 -13.08 0.47 -1.27
C PRO A 157 -14.15 1.12 -2.16
N GLN A 158 -15.34 1.31 -1.60
CA GLN A 158 -16.30 2.25 -2.17
C GLN A 158 -15.83 3.66 -1.79
N ILE A 159 -15.41 4.44 -2.78
CA ILE A 159 -15.18 5.87 -2.60
C ILE A 159 -16.57 6.50 -2.58
N GLN A 160 -16.92 7.21 -1.51
CA GLN A 160 -18.12 8.04 -1.53
C GLN A 160 -17.76 9.28 -2.35
N ASP A 161 -18.44 9.49 -3.47
CA ASP A 161 -18.39 10.77 -4.17
C ASP A 161 -18.82 11.85 -3.18
N VAL A 162 -17.88 12.73 -2.80
CA VAL A 162 -18.13 13.91 -1.97
C VAL A 162 -18.86 14.97 -2.81
#